data_AF-A0A348HDL7-F1
#
_entry.id   AF-A0A348HDL7-F1
#
_cell.length_a   1.000
_cell.length_b   1.000
_cell.length_c   1.000
_cell.angle_alpha   90.00
_cell.angle_beta   90.00
_cell.angle_gamma   90.00
#
_symmetry.space_group_name_H-M   'P 1'
#
loop_
_entity.id
_entity.type
_entity.pdbx_description
1 polymer ?
#
loop_
_entity_poly.entity_id
_entity_poly.type
_entity_poly.pdbx_seq_one_letter_code
_entity_poly.pdbx_strand_id
1 'polypeptide(L)'
;MQNLLILIVLFVAIAIGWLLGRLSKPSKGDDAAEAPPALSRDYLASLNYLLNEHSDRSLDSFVETLEVSSDTIDTHITLGNLFRMRGEADRAARLHQNLLARPALNDRQNDQVQLELARDFMHLGVLDRAENLLRPLVDTSQHSDIRGASRELLIQLYEQEREWQQALDLVPSSLLARQEDLRCAAAHWHCELAEQDFRRHDDRAARRHLKKALSIDAQCVRAYWLQAEHYHRQQRYRDEIKMLERLATQSPDFAPIIIERAIAAFRLLDDEQGLMRFLDDQIQATHSMEAVIKRAELGIAREGITTVAAQLDALQQQQPHLRGIGFLALLRSRQAMLELSAPNNERAANMLRQLHDHLQRLDAHTPRFRCEKCGTLYTHLYWHCPKCKRWATIKPRDSVDPAVAQRETPAQRVLKTPSTSR
;
A
#
# COMPACT_ATOMS: atom_id res chain seq x y z
N MET A 1 1.75 -9.28 73.01
CA MET A 1 3.10 -8.65 73.04
C MET A 1 3.71 -8.47 71.64
N GLN A 2 3.47 -9.35 70.66
CA GLN A 2 3.99 -9.19 69.29
C GLN A 2 3.51 -7.93 68.55
N ASN A 3 2.24 -7.55 68.67
CA ASN A 3 1.71 -6.37 67.96
C ASN A 3 2.30 -5.04 68.46
N LEU A 4 2.69 -4.97 69.74
CA LEU A 4 3.33 -3.80 70.32
C LEU A 4 4.78 -3.64 69.80
N LEU A 5 5.49 -4.76 69.66
CA LEU A 5 6.84 -4.79 69.09
C LEU A 5 6.86 -4.31 67.63
N ILE A 6 5.89 -4.73 66.83
CA ILE A 6 5.79 -4.31 65.42
C ILE A 6 5.51 -2.80 65.32
N LEU A 7 4.63 -2.26 66.16
CA LEU A 7 4.33 -0.83 66.21
C LEU A 7 5.54 0.00 66.63
N ILE A 8 6.31 -0.46 67.60
CA ILE A 8 7.54 0.23 68.04
C ILE A 8 8.60 0.21 66.93
N VAL A 9 8.80 -0.92 66.26
CA VAL A 9 9.75 -1.02 65.13
C VAL A 9 9.35 -0.11 63.98
N LEU A 10 8.05 -0.03 63.65
CA LEU A 10 7.55 0.85 62.61
C LEU A 10 7.80 2.33 62.95
N PHE A 11 7.53 2.74 64.18
CA PHE A 11 7.73 4.12 64.62
C PHE A 11 9.20 4.50 64.62
N VAL A 12 10.08 3.59 65.03
CA VAL A 12 11.53 3.78 64.99
C VAL A 12 12.02 3.87 63.54
N ALA A 13 11.51 3.05 62.63
CA ALA A 13 11.88 3.12 61.21
C ALA A 13 11.48 4.46 60.57
N ILE A 14 10.28 4.98 60.88
CA ILE A 14 9.82 6.28 60.41
C ILE A 14 10.67 7.42 61.01
N ALA A 15 10.99 7.35 62.30
CA ALA A 15 11.83 8.34 62.96
C ALA A 15 13.25 8.38 62.37
N ILE A 16 13.84 7.21 62.09
CA ILE A 16 15.16 7.10 61.43
C ILE A 16 15.10 7.64 60.01
N GLY A 17 14.08 7.30 59.22
CA GLY A 17 13.89 7.80 57.86
C GLY A 17 13.76 9.33 57.83
N TRP A 18 13.02 9.90 58.77
CA TRP A 18 12.86 11.35 58.90
C TRP A 18 14.17 12.05 59.34
N LEU A 19 14.92 11.44 60.25
CA LEU A 19 16.20 11.98 60.70
C LEU A 19 17.24 11.96 59.57
N LEU A 20 17.33 10.85 58.82
CA LEU A 20 18.23 10.71 57.68
C LEU A 20 17.88 11.69 56.56
N GLY A 21 16.60 11.89 56.26
CA GLY A 21 16.13 12.86 55.26
C GLY A 21 16.37 14.33 55.64
N ARG A 22 16.51 14.62 56.94
CA ARG A 22 16.84 15.97 57.43
C ARG A 22 18.35 16.22 57.55
N LEU A 23 19.13 15.16 57.71
CA LEU A 23 20.59 15.20 57.76
C LEU A 23 21.24 15.17 56.38
N SER A 24 20.52 14.75 55.34
CA SER A 24 20.88 14.96 53.94
C SER A 24 20.78 16.44 53.57
N LYS A 25 21.85 17.19 53.86
CA LYS A 25 22.10 18.49 53.22
C LYS A 25 22.23 18.27 51.71
N PRO A 26 21.60 19.10 50.86
CA PRO A 26 21.89 19.05 49.44
C PRO A 26 23.36 19.42 49.25
N SER A 27 24.13 18.50 48.68
CA SER A 27 25.47 18.80 48.21
C SER A 27 25.34 19.89 47.16
N LYS A 28 25.91 21.07 47.44
CA LYS A 28 26.19 22.09 46.42
C LYS A 28 27.27 21.51 45.51
N GLY A 29 26.83 20.77 44.50
CA GLY A 29 27.60 20.45 43.31
C GLY A 29 27.05 21.30 42.18
N ASP A 30 27.94 22.03 41.51
CA ASP A 30 27.64 22.83 40.33
C ASP A 30 27.24 21.94 39.15
N ASP A 31 25.96 21.57 39.10
CA ASP A 31 25.30 21.11 37.89
C ASP A 31 23.98 21.89 37.79
N ALA A 32 23.93 22.80 36.82
CA ALA A 32 22.70 23.42 36.37
C ALA A 32 21.81 22.37 35.71
N ALA A 33 21.27 21.45 36.50
CA ALA A 33 20.16 20.59 36.12
C ALA A 33 18.89 21.39 36.39
N GLU A 34 18.33 21.94 35.31
CA GLU A 34 16.98 22.49 35.25
C GLU A 34 16.04 21.60 36.06
N ALA A 35 15.27 22.21 36.97
CA ALA A 35 14.11 21.55 37.53
C ALA A 35 13.26 20.99 36.37
N PRO A 36 12.65 19.80 36.49
CA PRO A 36 11.66 19.37 35.50
C PRO A 36 10.64 20.51 35.40
N PRO A 37 10.32 21.01 34.19
CA PRO A 37 9.45 22.16 34.05
C PRO A 37 8.21 21.86 34.85
N ALA A 38 7.90 22.72 35.83
CA ALA A 38 6.71 22.58 36.63
C ALA A 38 5.57 22.41 35.63
N LEU A 39 4.95 21.22 35.61
CA LEU A 39 3.81 20.90 34.75
C LEU A 39 2.88 22.10 34.81
N SER A 40 2.84 22.87 33.72
CA SER A 40 2.23 24.19 33.75
C SER A 40 0.79 24.02 34.18
N ARG A 41 0.31 24.93 35.02
CA ARG A 41 -1.08 24.92 35.48
C ARG A 41 -2.04 24.87 34.28
N ASP A 42 -1.59 25.38 33.15
CA ASP A 42 -2.26 25.38 31.85
C ASP A 42 -2.25 24.02 31.14
N TYR A 43 -1.17 23.22 31.28
CA TYR A 43 -1.14 21.82 30.81
C TYR A 43 -2.10 20.93 31.60
N LEU A 44 -2.18 21.12 32.93
CA LEU A 44 -3.16 20.42 33.76
C LEU A 44 -4.59 20.91 33.49
N ALA A 45 -4.77 22.20 33.15
CA ALA A 45 -6.05 22.72 32.70
C ALA A 45 -6.46 22.14 31.33
N SER A 46 -5.53 22.00 30.37
CA SER A 46 -5.81 21.34 29.10
C SER A 46 -6.14 19.86 29.29
N LEU A 47 -5.48 19.17 30.23
CA LEU A 47 -5.78 17.77 30.58
C LEU A 47 -7.12 17.58 31.29
N ASN A 48 -7.51 18.51 32.16
CA ASN A 48 -8.81 18.47 32.84
C ASN A 48 -9.96 18.85 31.88
N TYR A 49 -9.65 19.70 30.90
CA TYR A 49 -10.54 20.03 29.80
C TYR A 49 -10.79 18.80 28.88
N LEU A 50 -9.75 18.00 28.63
CA LEU A 50 -9.82 16.77 27.84
C LEU A 50 -10.82 15.74 28.37
N LEU A 51 -11.11 15.75 29.67
CA LEU A 51 -11.98 14.78 30.35
C LEU A 51 -13.47 15.17 30.36
N ASN A 52 -13.83 16.39 29.96
CA ASN A 52 -15.21 16.88 30.02
C ASN A 52 -15.75 17.25 28.63
N GLU A 53 -16.62 16.40 28.06
CA GLU A 53 -17.26 16.54 26.73
C GLU A 53 -18.30 17.69 26.62
N HIS A 54 -18.31 18.68 27.52
CA HIS A 54 -19.48 19.56 27.71
C HIS A 54 -19.20 21.07 27.79
N SER A 55 -18.38 21.65 26.91
CA SER A 55 -18.29 23.12 26.90
C SER A 55 -17.88 23.79 25.58
N ASP A 56 -18.69 23.63 24.53
CA ASP A 56 -18.43 24.26 23.22
C ASP A 56 -18.37 25.81 23.25
N ARG A 57 -18.94 26.50 24.25
CA ARG A 57 -18.91 27.98 24.32
C ARG A 57 -17.89 28.57 25.29
N SER A 58 -17.39 27.82 26.26
CA SER A 58 -16.41 28.35 27.21
C SER A 58 -14.97 28.24 26.69
N LEU A 59 -14.72 27.33 25.74
CA LEU A 59 -13.42 27.20 25.08
C LEU A 59 -13.04 28.40 24.25
N ASP A 60 -13.94 28.90 23.40
CA ASP A 60 -13.63 30.04 22.53
C ASP A 60 -13.22 31.25 23.38
N SER A 61 -13.95 31.51 24.47
CA SER A 61 -13.57 32.53 25.43
C SER A 61 -12.28 32.22 26.18
N PHE A 62 -11.99 30.95 26.52
CA PHE A 62 -10.78 30.57 27.25
C PHE A 62 -9.52 30.63 26.37
N VAL A 63 -9.62 30.24 25.10
CA VAL A 63 -8.58 30.33 24.08
C VAL A 63 -8.26 31.79 23.76
N GLU A 64 -9.28 32.66 23.74
CA GLU A 64 -9.08 34.12 23.63
C GLU A 64 -8.47 34.74 24.90
N THR A 65 -8.72 34.15 26.07
CA THR A 65 -8.23 34.64 27.37
C THR A 65 -6.83 34.12 27.73
N LEU A 66 -6.38 33.01 27.14
CA LEU A 66 -5.00 32.53 27.27
C LEU A 66 -4.06 33.56 26.65
N GLU A 67 -3.23 34.17 27.48
CA GLU A 67 -2.19 35.09 27.03
C GLU A 67 -1.19 34.32 26.15
N VAL A 68 -1.21 34.61 24.84
CA VAL A 68 -0.15 34.16 23.93
C VAL A 68 1.09 34.99 24.21
N SER A 69 2.07 34.36 24.85
CA SER A 69 3.42 34.86 25.09
C SER A 69 4.42 33.94 24.43
N SER A 70 5.69 34.35 24.37
CA SER A 70 6.78 33.49 23.87
C SER A 70 6.81 32.11 24.52
N ASP A 71 6.36 32.03 25.78
CA ASP A 71 6.48 30.88 26.66
C ASP A 71 5.25 29.96 26.56
N THR A 72 4.12 30.45 26.03
CA THR A 72 2.87 29.69 25.92
C THR A 72 2.57 29.19 24.50
N ILE A 73 3.35 29.60 23.48
CA ILE A 73 3.14 29.22 22.07
C ILE A 73 3.08 27.70 21.87
N ASP A 74 3.99 26.95 22.48
CA ASP A 74 4.01 25.47 22.33
C ASP A 74 2.73 24.83 22.89
N THR A 75 2.15 25.42 23.95
CA THR A 75 0.86 25.00 24.49
C THR A 75 -0.26 25.26 23.50
N HIS A 76 -0.27 26.44 22.86
CA HIS A 76 -1.27 26.77 21.83
C HIS A 76 -1.16 25.88 20.59
N ILE A 77 0.06 25.58 20.12
CA ILE A 77 0.29 24.63 19.02
C ILE A 77 -0.26 23.24 19.39
N THR A 78 0.04 22.78 20.60
CA THR A 78 -0.45 21.48 21.09
C THR A 78 -1.98 21.43 21.14
N LEU A 79 -2.61 22.52 21.58
CA LEU A 79 -4.06 22.65 21.59
C LEU A 79 -4.67 22.65 20.18
N GLY A 80 -4.05 23.34 19.21
CA GLY A 80 -4.49 23.32 17.82
C GLY A 80 -4.39 21.92 17.20
N ASN A 81 -3.29 21.22 17.47
CA ASN A 81 -3.11 19.83 17.05
C ASN A 81 -4.19 18.91 17.64
N LEU A 82 -4.61 19.14 18.87
CA LEU A 82 -5.71 18.41 19.49
C LEU A 82 -7.05 18.66 18.78
N PHE A 83 -7.40 19.92 18.51
CA PHE A 83 -8.62 20.26 17.75
C PHE A 83 -8.63 19.55 16.39
N ARG A 84 -7.49 19.56 15.67
CA ARG A 84 -7.36 18.84 14.40
C ARG A 84 -7.59 17.33 14.56
N MET A 85 -7.01 16.69 15.57
CA MET A 85 -7.18 15.24 15.82
C MET A 85 -8.64 14.85 16.16
N ARG A 86 -9.43 15.76 16.72
CA ARG A 86 -10.86 15.56 17.00
C ARG A 86 -11.77 15.79 15.78
N GLY A 87 -11.21 16.20 14.65
CA GLY A 87 -11.97 16.60 13.47
C GLY A 87 -12.46 18.05 13.49
N GLU A 88 -12.05 18.85 14.49
CA GLU A 88 -12.35 20.27 14.61
C GLU A 88 -11.28 21.12 13.91
N ALA A 89 -10.93 20.76 12.67
CA ALA A 89 -9.84 21.40 11.92
C ALA A 89 -10.08 22.90 11.65
N ASP A 90 -11.34 23.35 11.59
CA ASP A 90 -11.70 24.77 11.46
C ASP A 90 -11.30 25.57 12.71
N ARG A 91 -11.49 24.99 13.92
CA ARG A 91 -11.05 25.61 15.18
C ARG A 91 -9.53 25.64 15.27
N ALA A 92 -8.86 24.55 14.88
CA ALA A 92 -7.40 24.50 14.80
C ALA A 92 -6.84 25.60 13.87
N ALA A 93 -7.41 25.74 12.68
CA ALA A 93 -7.00 26.76 11.72
C ALA A 93 -7.17 28.18 12.28
N ARG A 94 -8.31 28.49 12.91
CA ARG A 94 -8.53 29.80 13.55
C ARG A 94 -7.52 30.09 14.65
N LEU A 95 -7.23 29.08 15.48
CA LEU A 95 -6.23 29.21 16.54
C LEU A 95 -4.84 29.53 15.97
N HIS A 96 -4.35 28.74 15.01
CA HIS A 96 -3.03 28.97 14.43
C HIS A 96 -2.95 30.27 13.60
N GLN A 97 -4.03 30.68 12.93
CA GLN A 97 -4.14 32.00 12.29
C GLN A 97 -3.99 33.14 13.30
N ASN A 98 -4.67 33.02 14.45
CA ASN A 98 -4.58 34.01 15.52
C ASN A 98 -3.18 34.08 16.14
N LEU A 99 -2.44 32.96 16.17
CA LEU A 99 -1.04 32.96 16.59
C LEU A 99 -0.15 33.74 15.62
N LEU A 100 -0.31 33.54 14.30
CA LEU A 100 0.49 34.26 13.29
C LEU A 100 0.25 35.77 13.27
N ALA A 101 -0.94 36.22 13.66
CA ALA A 101 -1.30 37.64 13.71
C ALA A 101 -0.62 38.40 14.87
N ARG A 102 0.03 37.70 15.82
CA ARG A 102 0.64 38.32 17.00
C ARG A 102 2.13 38.64 16.78
N PRO A 103 2.61 39.82 17.18
CA PRO A 103 3.98 40.28 16.94
C PRO A 103 5.06 39.63 17.84
N ALA A 104 4.72 38.62 18.65
CA ALA A 104 5.60 38.05 19.68
C ALA A 104 6.33 36.75 19.26
N LEU A 105 6.16 36.28 18.02
CA LEU A 105 6.79 35.04 17.55
C LEU A 105 8.24 35.28 17.12
N ASN A 106 9.17 34.44 17.57
CA ASN A 106 10.48 34.34 16.93
C ASN A 106 10.38 33.61 15.57
N ASP A 107 11.42 33.67 14.74
CA ASP A 107 11.41 33.09 13.39
C ASP A 107 11.08 31.60 13.39
N ARG A 108 11.63 30.82 14.34
CA ARG A 108 11.36 29.38 14.47
C ARG A 108 9.90 29.10 14.82
N GLN A 109 9.34 29.86 15.75
CA GLN A 109 7.96 29.74 16.17
C GLN A 109 7.01 30.14 15.03
N ASN A 110 7.35 31.18 14.26
CA ASN A 110 6.60 31.57 13.08
C ASN A 110 6.56 30.43 12.06
N ASP A 111 7.73 29.89 11.70
CA ASP A 111 7.86 28.74 10.79
C ASP A 111 7.02 27.53 11.26
N GLN A 112 7.06 27.23 12.57
CA GLN A 112 6.32 26.11 13.15
C GLN A 112 4.81 26.34 13.09
N VAL A 113 4.31 27.53 13.43
CA VAL A 113 2.88 27.84 13.37
C VAL A 113 2.38 27.83 11.93
N GLN A 114 3.17 28.31 10.96
CA GLN A 114 2.82 28.20 9.54
C GLN A 114 2.71 26.75 9.08
N LEU A 115 3.63 25.88 9.50
CA LEU A 115 3.57 24.44 9.19
C LEU A 115 2.32 23.79 9.78
N GLU A 116 1.94 24.11 11.02
CA GLU A 116 0.73 23.56 11.63
C GLU A 116 -0.55 24.09 10.99
N LEU A 117 -0.59 25.38 10.63
CA LEU A 117 -1.70 25.95 9.88
C LEU A 117 -1.85 25.31 8.48
N ALA A 118 -0.73 25.00 7.81
CA ALA A 118 -0.76 24.28 6.55
C ALA A 118 -1.37 22.88 6.70
N ARG A 119 -1.05 22.17 7.80
CA ARG A 119 -1.69 20.86 8.11
C ARG A 119 -3.18 21.00 8.37
N ASP A 120 -3.63 22.08 9.00
CA ASP A 120 -5.06 22.34 9.20
C ASP A 120 -5.76 22.57 7.86
N PHE A 121 -5.18 23.38 6.97
CA PHE A 121 -5.72 23.60 5.63
C PHE A 121 -5.74 22.33 4.77
N MET A 122 -4.75 21.46 4.89
CA MET A 122 -4.76 20.13 4.28
C MET A 122 -5.95 19.29 4.76
N HIS A 123 -6.24 19.29 6.07
CA HIS A 123 -7.40 18.59 6.63
C HIS A 123 -8.75 19.19 6.20
N LEU A 124 -8.80 20.51 6.02
CA LEU A 124 -9.99 21.22 5.52
C LEU A 124 -10.16 21.11 3.99
N GLY A 125 -9.18 20.55 3.27
CA GLY A 125 -9.19 20.47 1.81
C GLY A 125 -8.96 21.82 1.11
N VAL A 126 -8.47 22.84 1.81
CA VAL A 126 -8.17 24.17 1.26
C VAL A 126 -6.71 24.20 0.80
N LEU A 127 -6.41 23.43 -0.24
CA LEU A 127 -5.06 23.08 -0.65
C LEU A 127 -4.23 24.29 -1.11
N ASP A 128 -4.80 25.21 -1.88
CA ASP A 128 -4.11 26.43 -2.32
C ASP A 128 -3.52 27.23 -1.13
N ARG A 129 -4.23 27.30 -0.01
CA ARG A 129 -3.75 28.02 1.18
C ARG A 129 -2.65 27.25 1.90
N ALA A 130 -2.75 25.92 1.95
CA ALA A 130 -1.68 25.10 2.49
C ALA A 130 -0.40 25.25 1.64
N GLU A 131 -0.52 25.23 0.32
CA GLU A 131 0.60 25.40 -0.60
C GLU A 131 1.31 26.74 -0.42
N ASN A 132 0.55 27.84 -0.30
CA ASN A 132 1.08 29.18 -0.08
C ASN A 132 1.88 29.33 1.23
N LEU A 133 1.54 28.55 2.25
CA LEU A 133 2.31 28.48 3.50
C LEU A 133 3.54 27.58 3.37
N LEU A 134 3.42 26.46 2.66
CA LEU A 134 4.49 25.46 2.58
C LEU A 134 5.65 25.86 1.67
N ARG A 135 5.36 26.51 0.53
CA ARG A 135 6.41 26.91 -0.43
C ARG A 135 7.51 27.77 0.23
N PRO A 136 7.19 28.88 0.93
CA PRO A 136 8.21 29.65 1.65
C PRO A 136 8.99 28.84 2.68
N LEU A 137 8.33 27.93 3.42
CA LEU A 137 9.00 27.10 4.41
C LEU A 137 10.01 26.14 3.78
N VAL A 138 9.72 25.62 2.58
CA VAL A 138 10.66 24.76 1.85
C VAL A 138 11.84 25.55 1.28
N ASP A 139 11.59 26.78 0.82
CA ASP A 139 12.57 27.60 0.11
C ASP A 139 13.48 28.40 1.05
N THR A 140 12.92 29.01 2.10
CA THR A 140 13.61 30.03 2.92
C THR A 140 13.82 29.66 4.39
N SER A 141 13.07 28.71 4.96
CA SER A 141 13.20 28.41 6.41
C SER A 141 14.62 27.98 6.77
N GLN A 142 15.21 28.59 7.80
CA GLN A 142 16.55 28.25 8.29
C GLN A 142 16.59 26.94 9.10
N HIS A 143 15.42 26.41 9.48
CA HIS A 143 15.26 25.25 10.35
C HIS A 143 15.12 23.98 9.52
N SER A 144 16.13 23.10 9.55
CA SER A 144 16.20 21.94 8.67
C SER A 144 15.09 20.91 8.89
N ASP A 145 14.63 20.77 10.14
CA ASP A 145 13.51 19.93 10.56
C ASP A 145 12.18 20.45 9.99
N ILE A 146 11.89 21.75 10.14
CA ILE A 146 10.68 22.37 9.61
C ILE A 146 10.69 22.35 8.07
N ARG A 147 11.82 22.68 7.45
CA ARG A 147 12.00 22.61 5.98
C ARG A 147 11.74 21.20 5.46
N GLY A 148 12.25 20.18 6.17
CA GLY A 148 12.03 18.78 5.84
C GLY A 148 10.55 18.38 5.93
N ALA A 149 9.90 18.66 7.06
CA ALA A 149 8.49 18.37 7.27
C ALA A 149 7.57 19.11 6.30
N SER A 150 7.89 20.37 5.98
CA SER A 150 7.16 21.18 5.00
C SER A 150 7.26 20.61 3.59
N ARG A 151 8.45 20.13 3.21
CA ARG A 151 8.67 19.46 1.92
C ARG A 151 7.85 18.18 1.83
N GLU A 152 7.85 17.34 2.86
CA GLU A 152 7.06 16.11 2.88
C GLU A 152 5.56 16.39 2.74
N LEU A 153 5.05 17.41 3.45
CA LEU A 153 3.65 17.80 3.35
C LEU A 153 3.30 18.38 1.98
N LEU A 154 4.20 19.18 1.38
CA LEU A 154 4.00 19.75 0.05
C LEU A 154 4.03 18.67 -1.05
N ILE A 155 4.87 17.65 -0.90
CA ILE A 155 4.85 16.47 -1.77
C ILE A 155 3.50 15.75 -1.69
N GLN A 156 2.96 15.54 -0.47
CA GLN A 156 1.66 14.91 -0.27
C GLN A 156 0.53 15.74 -0.90
N LEU A 157 0.61 17.08 -0.79
CA LEU A 157 -0.33 18.01 -1.42
C LEU A 157 -0.33 17.84 -2.93
N TYR A 158 0.84 17.91 -3.59
CA TYR A 158 0.92 17.73 -5.04
C TYR A 158 0.51 16.32 -5.49
N GLU A 159 0.76 15.28 -4.69
CA GLU A 159 0.24 13.94 -4.98
C GLU A 159 -1.30 13.93 -4.96
N GLN A 160 -1.92 14.59 -3.97
CA GLN A 160 -3.37 14.70 -3.84
C GLN A 160 -4.00 15.47 -5.02
N GLU A 161 -3.35 16.53 -5.47
CA GLU A 161 -3.79 17.35 -6.61
C GLU A 161 -3.44 16.74 -7.97
N ARG A 162 -2.66 15.66 -8.00
CA ARG A 162 -2.15 15.00 -9.22
C ARG A 162 -1.15 15.87 -10.00
N GLU A 163 -0.47 16.77 -9.30
CA GLU A 163 0.60 17.61 -9.81
C GLU A 163 1.95 16.85 -9.76
N TRP A 164 2.01 15.74 -10.49
CA TRP A 164 3.08 14.75 -10.41
C TRP A 164 4.48 15.31 -10.66
N GLN A 165 4.61 16.25 -11.62
CA GLN A 165 5.89 16.86 -11.95
C GLN A 165 6.39 17.74 -10.79
N GLN A 166 5.50 18.50 -10.16
CA GLN A 166 5.84 19.36 -9.02
C GLN A 166 6.26 18.51 -7.81
N ALA A 167 5.58 17.38 -7.56
CA ALA A 167 5.98 16.42 -6.53
C ALA A 167 7.39 15.87 -6.80
N LEU A 168 7.70 15.49 -8.04
CA LEU A 168 9.02 14.99 -8.44
C LEU A 168 10.13 16.03 -8.28
N ASP A 169 9.86 17.29 -8.64
CA ASP A 169 10.83 18.38 -8.55
C ASP A 169 11.24 18.69 -7.11
N LEU A 170 10.37 18.40 -6.14
CA LEU A 170 10.65 18.52 -4.71
C LEU A 170 11.42 17.35 -4.10
N VAL A 171 11.60 16.24 -4.82
CA VAL A 171 12.20 15.02 -4.27
C VAL A 171 13.69 14.94 -4.60
N PRO A 172 14.59 15.23 -3.65
CA PRO A 172 16.01 15.07 -3.89
C PRO A 172 16.39 13.58 -3.89
N SER A 173 17.48 13.25 -4.60
CA SER A 173 18.01 11.89 -4.68
C SER A 173 18.35 11.28 -3.30
N SER A 174 18.77 12.11 -2.34
CA SER A 174 19.03 11.69 -0.96
C SER A 174 17.79 11.20 -0.22
N LEU A 175 16.61 11.73 -0.55
CA LEU A 175 15.35 11.32 0.08
C LEU A 175 14.85 9.99 -0.50
N LEU A 176 14.98 9.80 -1.81
CA LEU A 176 14.68 8.52 -2.49
C LEU A 176 15.54 7.36 -1.98
N ALA A 177 16.79 7.64 -1.60
CA ALA A 177 17.69 6.63 -1.04
C ALA A 177 17.28 6.18 0.37
N ARG A 178 16.64 7.07 1.15
CA ARG A 178 16.28 6.83 2.56
C ARG A 178 14.85 6.31 2.74
N GLN A 179 13.91 6.75 1.89
CA GLN A 179 12.49 6.44 2.02
C GLN A 179 12.02 5.55 0.87
N GLU A 180 11.81 4.27 1.15
CA GLU A 180 11.36 3.29 0.16
C GLU A 180 9.94 3.57 -0.36
N ASP A 181 9.01 3.95 0.53
CA ASP A 181 7.64 4.31 0.14
C ASP A 181 7.62 5.50 -0.83
N LEU A 182 8.48 6.51 -0.60
CA LEU A 182 8.62 7.65 -1.50
C LEU A 182 9.27 7.26 -2.83
N ARG A 183 10.26 6.36 -2.82
CA ARG A 183 10.88 5.81 -4.03
C ARG A 183 9.86 5.11 -4.92
N CYS A 184 9.00 4.29 -4.30
CA CYS A 184 7.88 3.65 -4.98
C CYS A 184 6.92 4.71 -5.56
N ALA A 185 6.47 5.67 -4.75
CA ALA A 185 5.57 6.74 -5.20
C ALA A 185 6.15 7.53 -6.39
N ALA A 186 7.43 7.92 -6.33
CA ALA A 186 8.11 8.65 -7.41
C ALA A 186 8.17 7.87 -8.73
N ALA A 187 8.44 6.57 -8.69
CA ALA A 187 8.37 5.73 -9.89
C ALA A 187 6.94 5.70 -10.48
N HIS A 188 5.93 5.65 -9.61
CA HIS A 188 4.52 5.71 -10.01
C HIS A 188 4.08 7.07 -10.55
N TRP A 189 4.59 8.20 -10.02
CA TRP A 189 4.34 9.53 -10.58
C TRP A 189 4.90 9.68 -11.99
N HIS A 190 6.07 9.10 -12.27
CA HIS A 190 6.55 9.00 -13.66
C HIS A 190 5.64 8.12 -14.54
N CYS A 191 5.03 7.06 -14.01
CA CYS A 191 4.04 6.29 -14.77
C CYS A 191 2.77 7.12 -15.08
N GLU A 192 2.31 7.94 -14.14
CA GLU A 192 1.18 8.86 -14.38
C GLU A 192 1.49 9.89 -15.49
N LEU A 193 2.69 10.49 -15.45
CA LEU A 193 3.16 11.39 -16.50
C LEU A 193 3.24 10.68 -17.86
N ALA A 194 3.73 9.43 -17.88
CA ALA A 194 3.76 8.65 -19.11
C ALA A 194 2.36 8.39 -19.69
N GLU A 195 1.36 8.12 -18.84
CA GLU A 195 -0.03 7.99 -19.30
C GLU A 195 -0.62 9.32 -19.82
N GLN A 196 -0.28 10.45 -19.19
CA GLN A 196 -0.65 11.77 -19.70
C GLN A 196 -0.04 12.03 -21.08
N ASP A 197 1.23 11.69 -21.28
CA ASP A 197 1.91 11.84 -22.56
C ASP A 197 1.36 10.89 -23.64
N PHE A 198 1.03 9.64 -23.29
CA PHE A 198 0.35 8.73 -24.21
C PHE A 198 -1.01 9.26 -24.64
N ARG A 199 -1.78 9.89 -23.74
CA ARG A 199 -3.05 10.55 -24.10
C ARG A 199 -2.86 11.75 -25.04
N ARG A 200 -1.70 12.40 -24.98
CA ARG A 200 -1.30 13.50 -25.88
C ARG A 200 -0.59 13.01 -27.15
N HIS A 201 -0.48 11.70 -27.35
CA HIS A 201 0.27 11.08 -28.45
C HIS A 201 1.78 11.41 -28.49
N ASP A 202 2.37 11.85 -27.38
CA ASP A 202 3.83 12.02 -27.26
C ASP A 202 4.48 10.73 -26.72
N ASP A 203 4.58 9.73 -27.60
CA ASP A 203 5.18 8.44 -27.29
C ASP A 203 6.65 8.54 -26.83
N ARG A 204 7.36 9.58 -27.27
CA ARG A 204 8.77 9.78 -26.94
C ARG A 204 8.92 10.30 -25.51
N ALA A 205 8.10 11.26 -25.10
CA ALA A 205 8.04 11.72 -23.72
C ALA A 205 7.59 10.60 -22.79
N ALA A 206 6.52 9.88 -23.14
CA ALA A 206 6.02 8.76 -22.34
C ALA A 206 7.10 7.69 -22.08
N ARG A 207 7.82 7.27 -23.12
CA ARG A 207 8.93 6.30 -22.99
C ARG A 207 10.08 6.82 -22.12
N ARG A 208 10.38 8.13 -22.16
CA ARG A 208 11.38 8.73 -21.26
C ARG A 208 10.93 8.65 -19.81
N HIS A 209 9.66 8.93 -19.52
CA HIS A 209 9.12 8.81 -18.17
C HIS A 209 9.12 7.36 -17.66
N LEU A 210 8.71 6.39 -18.48
CA LEU A 210 8.77 4.97 -18.10
C LEU A 210 10.22 4.50 -17.84
N LYS A 211 11.19 4.99 -18.62
CA LYS A 211 12.61 4.72 -18.35
C LYS A 211 13.09 5.32 -17.04
N LYS A 212 12.64 6.54 -16.71
CA LYS A 212 12.95 7.18 -15.42
C LYS A 212 12.31 6.40 -14.26
N ALA A 213 11.06 5.97 -14.39
CA ALA A 213 10.39 5.12 -13.40
C ALA A 213 11.22 3.87 -13.10
N LEU A 214 11.66 3.14 -14.14
CA LEU A 214 12.48 1.94 -13.99
C LEU A 214 13.91 2.21 -13.47
N SER A 215 14.43 3.42 -13.63
CA SER A 215 15.71 3.81 -13.04
C SER A 215 15.61 4.10 -11.54
N ILE A 216 14.45 4.55 -11.08
CA ILE A 216 14.15 4.79 -9.66
C ILE A 216 13.77 3.48 -8.96
N ASP A 217 12.90 2.70 -9.60
CA ASP A 217 12.47 1.39 -9.13
C ASP A 217 12.48 0.38 -10.29
N ALA A 218 13.50 -0.46 -10.31
CA ALA A 218 13.70 -1.48 -11.34
C ALA A 218 12.63 -2.59 -11.32
N GLN A 219 11.90 -2.73 -10.21
CA GLN A 219 10.82 -3.71 -10.01
C GLN A 219 9.42 -3.10 -10.21
N CYS A 220 9.32 -1.86 -10.69
CA CYS A 220 8.04 -1.20 -10.91
C CYS A 220 7.19 -1.92 -11.97
N VAL A 221 6.25 -2.76 -11.51
CA VAL A 221 5.36 -3.57 -12.35
C VAL A 221 4.54 -2.69 -13.30
N ARG A 222 4.04 -1.55 -12.80
CA ARG A 222 3.25 -0.60 -13.59
C ARG A 222 4.03 -0.06 -14.79
N ALA A 223 5.32 0.23 -14.63
CA ALA A 223 6.13 0.77 -15.73
C ALA A 223 6.28 -0.25 -16.87
N TYR A 224 6.47 -1.53 -16.55
CA TYR A 224 6.48 -2.61 -17.53
C TYR A 224 5.10 -2.84 -18.15
N TRP A 225 4.04 -2.80 -17.35
CA TRP A 225 2.66 -2.95 -17.80
C TRP A 225 2.27 -1.88 -18.85
N LEU A 226 2.61 -0.62 -18.58
CA LEU A 226 2.36 0.49 -19.52
C LEU A 226 3.18 0.37 -20.80
N GLN A 227 4.42 -0.15 -20.73
CA GLN A 227 5.21 -0.43 -21.95
C GLN A 227 4.57 -1.54 -22.79
N ALA A 228 4.14 -2.63 -22.17
CA ALA A 228 3.43 -3.71 -22.85
C ALA A 228 2.15 -3.22 -23.53
N GLU A 229 1.37 -2.38 -22.83
CA GLU A 229 0.16 -1.77 -23.40
C GLU A 229 0.46 -0.84 -24.57
N HIS A 230 1.54 -0.09 -24.49
CA HIS A 230 1.97 0.74 -25.59
C HIS A 230 2.36 -0.08 -26.83
N TYR A 231 3.11 -1.17 -26.65
CA TYR A 231 3.44 -2.08 -27.76
C TYR A 231 2.21 -2.74 -28.38
N HIS A 232 1.23 -3.11 -27.55
CA HIS A 232 -0.05 -3.64 -28.01
C HIS A 232 -0.76 -2.68 -28.96
N ARG A 233 -0.87 -1.40 -28.56
CA ARG A 233 -1.52 -0.35 -29.37
C ARG A 233 -0.80 -0.10 -30.69
N GLN A 234 0.52 -0.29 -30.72
CA GLN A 234 1.34 -0.21 -31.93
C GLN A 234 1.34 -1.50 -32.76
N GLN A 235 0.55 -2.53 -32.39
CA GLN A 235 0.55 -3.85 -33.02
C GLN A 235 1.92 -4.55 -33.00
N ARG A 236 2.79 -4.15 -32.06
CA ARG A 236 4.13 -4.72 -31.86
C ARG A 236 4.07 -5.86 -30.85
N TYR A 237 3.29 -6.88 -31.15
CA TYR A 237 2.97 -7.98 -30.22
C TYR A 237 4.22 -8.76 -29.77
N ARG A 238 5.25 -8.88 -30.62
CA ARG A 238 6.53 -9.51 -30.22
C ARG A 238 7.24 -8.75 -29.09
N ASP A 239 7.21 -7.42 -29.14
CA ASP A 239 7.79 -6.59 -28.10
C ASP A 239 6.93 -6.58 -26.83
N GLU A 240 5.60 -6.64 -26.99
CA GLU A 240 4.66 -6.84 -25.88
C GLU A 240 4.95 -8.15 -25.14
N ILE A 241 5.01 -9.28 -25.85
CA ILE A 241 5.29 -10.60 -25.28
C ILE A 241 6.61 -10.60 -24.53
N LYS A 242 7.69 -10.12 -25.15
CA LYS A 242 9.01 -10.02 -24.51
C LYS A 242 8.97 -9.22 -23.20
N MET A 243 8.16 -8.16 -23.17
CA MET A 243 7.98 -7.34 -21.97
C MET A 243 7.18 -8.08 -20.89
N LEU A 244 6.12 -8.76 -21.27
CA LEU A 244 5.27 -9.55 -20.37
C LEU A 244 6.01 -10.77 -19.80
N GLU A 245 6.83 -11.45 -20.61
CA GLU A 245 7.70 -12.54 -20.15
C GLU A 245 8.65 -12.07 -19.06
N ARG A 246 9.34 -10.95 -19.31
CA ARG A 246 10.23 -10.34 -18.31
C ARG A 246 9.48 -9.98 -17.03
N LEU A 247 8.28 -9.40 -17.17
CA LEU A 247 7.46 -9.00 -16.04
C LEU A 247 6.99 -10.22 -15.22
N ALA A 248 6.61 -11.31 -15.88
CA ALA A 248 6.19 -12.54 -15.23
C ALA A 248 7.31 -13.17 -14.39
N THR A 249 8.55 -13.12 -14.88
CA THR A 249 9.73 -13.57 -14.11
C THR A 249 10.03 -12.67 -12.93
N GLN A 250 9.93 -11.35 -13.10
CA GLN A 250 10.27 -10.37 -12.05
C GLN A 250 9.21 -10.28 -10.95
N SER A 251 7.93 -10.51 -11.29
CA SER A 251 6.82 -10.35 -10.36
C SER A 251 5.80 -11.48 -10.52
N PRO A 252 6.11 -12.69 -10.02
CA PRO A 252 5.25 -13.87 -10.10
C PRO A 252 3.85 -13.67 -9.50
N ASP A 253 3.73 -12.80 -8.49
CA ASP A 253 2.44 -12.44 -7.87
C ASP A 253 1.41 -11.89 -8.89
N PHE A 254 1.90 -11.30 -9.98
CA PHE A 254 1.08 -10.74 -11.05
C PHE A 254 0.86 -11.72 -12.22
N ALA A 255 1.36 -12.96 -12.13
CA ALA A 255 1.27 -13.94 -13.21
C ALA A 255 -0.15 -14.11 -13.77
N PRO A 256 -1.24 -14.24 -12.96
CA PRO A 256 -2.59 -14.44 -13.52
C PRO A 256 -3.01 -13.37 -14.52
N ILE A 257 -2.72 -12.08 -14.24
CA ILE A 257 -3.09 -10.99 -15.15
C ILE A 257 -2.12 -10.85 -16.33
N ILE A 258 -0.85 -11.22 -16.13
CA ILE A 258 0.17 -11.18 -17.18
C ILE A 258 -0.10 -12.27 -18.21
N ILE A 259 -0.44 -13.48 -17.76
CA ILE A 259 -0.78 -14.63 -18.61
C ILE A 259 -1.98 -14.32 -19.50
N GLU A 260 -3.06 -13.77 -18.95
CA GLU A 260 -4.26 -13.37 -19.72
C GLU A 260 -3.89 -12.44 -20.88
N ARG A 261 -3.04 -11.45 -20.62
CA ARG A 261 -2.58 -10.49 -21.63
C ARG A 261 -1.63 -11.12 -22.65
N ALA A 262 -0.69 -11.93 -22.20
CA ALA A 262 0.26 -12.61 -23.08
C ALA A 262 -0.46 -13.55 -24.05
N ILE A 263 -1.47 -14.29 -23.59
CA ILE A 263 -2.32 -15.14 -24.43
C ILE A 263 -2.94 -14.33 -25.57
N ALA A 264 -3.49 -13.14 -25.27
CA ALA A 264 -4.07 -12.28 -26.30
C ALA A 264 -3.03 -11.85 -27.34
N ALA A 265 -1.83 -11.47 -26.90
CA ALA A 265 -0.74 -11.08 -27.79
C ALA A 265 -0.23 -12.24 -28.67
N PHE A 266 -0.06 -13.44 -28.12
CA PHE A 266 0.33 -14.62 -28.89
C PHE A 266 -0.72 -15.01 -29.94
N ARG A 267 -2.01 -14.93 -29.60
CA ARG A 267 -3.11 -15.19 -30.54
C ARG A 267 -3.11 -14.20 -31.70
N LEU A 268 -2.78 -12.92 -31.47
CA LEU A 268 -2.68 -11.92 -32.53
C LEU A 268 -1.46 -12.13 -33.46
N LEU A 269 -0.49 -12.94 -33.03
CA LEU A 269 0.64 -13.38 -33.86
C LEU A 269 0.44 -14.75 -34.51
N ASP A 270 -0.68 -15.43 -34.24
CA ASP A 270 -0.91 -16.84 -34.58
C ASP A 270 0.22 -17.78 -34.11
N ASP A 271 0.90 -17.44 -32.99
CA ASP A 271 2.03 -18.21 -32.45
C ASP A 271 1.58 -19.14 -31.31
N GLU A 272 0.86 -20.20 -31.67
CA GLU A 272 0.39 -21.21 -30.72
C GLU A 272 1.55 -22.00 -30.07
N GLN A 273 2.64 -22.21 -30.82
CA GLN A 273 3.81 -22.93 -30.30
C GLN A 273 4.55 -22.11 -29.24
N GLY A 274 4.76 -20.82 -29.48
CA GLY A 274 5.31 -19.89 -28.50
C GLY A 274 4.42 -19.79 -27.27
N LEU A 275 3.10 -19.73 -27.47
CA LEU A 275 2.15 -19.69 -26.36
C LEU A 275 2.23 -20.91 -25.44
N MET A 276 2.30 -22.13 -26.00
CA MET A 276 2.43 -23.32 -25.15
C MET A 276 3.73 -23.32 -24.36
N ARG A 277 4.86 -22.93 -24.99
CA ARG A 277 6.15 -22.85 -24.28
C ARG A 277 6.09 -21.83 -23.15
N PHE A 278 5.54 -20.64 -23.43
CA PHE A 278 5.33 -19.61 -22.43
C PHE A 278 4.49 -20.14 -21.25
N LEU A 279 3.36 -20.80 -21.53
CA LEU A 279 2.50 -21.35 -20.48
C LEU A 279 3.20 -22.46 -19.69
N ASP A 280 3.94 -23.35 -20.35
CA ASP A 280 4.73 -24.40 -19.68
C ASP A 280 5.78 -23.77 -18.74
N ASP A 281 6.47 -22.72 -19.19
CA ASP A 281 7.43 -21.97 -18.37
C ASP A 281 6.75 -21.31 -17.16
N GLN A 282 5.56 -20.71 -17.36
CA GLN A 282 4.79 -20.09 -16.27
C GLN A 282 4.26 -21.12 -15.25
N ILE A 283 3.84 -22.30 -15.70
CA ILE A 283 3.42 -23.38 -14.81
C ILE A 283 4.57 -23.81 -13.90
N GLN A 284 5.79 -23.90 -14.44
CA GLN A 284 6.97 -24.27 -13.65
C GLN A 284 7.42 -23.14 -12.71
N ALA A 285 7.33 -21.88 -13.14
CA ALA A 285 7.83 -20.74 -12.38
C ALA A 285 6.87 -20.27 -11.27
N THR A 286 5.56 -20.31 -11.51
CA THR A 286 4.58 -19.63 -10.64
C THR A 286 3.45 -20.53 -10.16
N HIS A 287 3.39 -21.80 -10.61
CA HIS A 287 2.30 -22.74 -10.29
C HIS A 287 0.90 -22.17 -10.56
N SER A 288 0.79 -21.25 -11.52
CA SER A 288 -0.46 -20.54 -11.80
C SER A 288 -1.51 -21.51 -12.33
N MET A 289 -2.63 -21.64 -11.60
CA MET A 289 -3.77 -22.45 -12.06
C MET A 289 -4.35 -21.89 -13.38
N GLU A 290 -4.28 -20.58 -13.60
CA GLU A 290 -4.69 -19.97 -14.87
C GLU A 290 -3.82 -20.48 -16.02
N ALA A 291 -2.50 -20.54 -15.83
CA ALA A 291 -1.58 -21.09 -16.85
C ALA A 291 -1.90 -22.57 -17.15
N VAL A 292 -2.14 -23.37 -16.11
CA VAL A 292 -2.50 -24.79 -16.26
C VAL A 292 -3.80 -24.96 -17.05
N ILE A 293 -4.86 -24.22 -16.71
CA ILE A 293 -6.14 -24.29 -17.43
C ILE A 293 -5.94 -23.92 -18.90
N LYS A 294 -5.22 -22.83 -19.18
CA LYS A 294 -4.98 -22.37 -20.55
C LYS A 294 -4.09 -23.31 -21.36
N ARG A 295 -3.09 -23.93 -20.74
CA ARG A 295 -2.27 -24.97 -21.38
C ARG A 295 -3.09 -26.23 -21.69
N ALA A 296 -3.97 -26.61 -20.76
CA ALA A 296 -4.88 -27.74 -20.94
C ALA A 296 -5.90 -27.47 -22.06
N GLU A 297 -6.48 -26.27 -22.15
CA GLU A 297 -7.36 -25.86 -23.26
C GLU A 297 -6.69 -26.06 -24.63
N LEU A 298 -5.43 -25.64 -24.78
CA LEU A 298 -4.64 -25.84 -26.01
C LEU A 298 -4.29 -27.32 -26.23
N GLY A 299 -4.01 -28.06 -25.16
CA GLY A 299 -3.68 -29.48 -25.20
C GLY A 299 -4.82 -30.37 -25.70
N ILE A 300 -6.09 -29.99 -25.51
CA ILE A 300 -7.24 -30.82 -25.91
C ILE A 300 -7.20 -31.22 -27.38
N ALA A 301 -6.83 -30.29 -28.27
CA ALA A 301 -6.78 -30.55 -29.71
C ALA A 301 -5.66 -31.52 -30.11
N ARG A 302 -4.57 -31.59 -29.33
CA ARG A 302 -3.35 -32.35 -29.66
C ARG A 302 -3.24 -33.67 -28.89
N GLU A 303 -3.51 -33.63 -27.59
CA GLU A 303 -3.32 -34.72 -26.62
C GLU A 303 -4.63 -35.49 -26.36
N GLY A 304 -5.76 -34.90 -26.73
CA GLY A 304 -7.09 -35.45 -26.49
C GLY A 304 -7.64 -35.16 -25.10
N ILE A 305 -8.96 -35.06 -25.01
CA ILE A 305 -9.65 -34.65 -23.77
C ILE A 305 -9.43 -35.61 -22.60
N THR A 306 -9.30 -36.91 -22.86
CA THR A 306 -9.07 -37.97 -21.86
C THR A 306 -7.75 -37.80 -21.15
N THR A 307 -6.67 -37.63 -21.92
CA THR A 307 -5.31 -37.40 -21.43
C THR A 307 -5.24 -36.13 -20.58
N VAL A 308 -5.77 -35.01 -21.10
CA VAL A 308 -5.75 -33.71 -20.42
C VAL A 308 -6.53 -33.75 -19.10
N ALA A 309 -7.70 -34.39 -19.07
CA ALA A 309 -8.46 -34.50 -17.83
C ALA A 309 -7.75 -35.36 -16.78
N ALA A 310 -7.07 -36.44 -17.18
CA ALA A 310 -6.32 -37.28 -16.26
C ALA A 310 -5.12 -36.54 -15.65
N GLN A 311 -4.41 -35.73 -16.44
CA GLN A 311 -3.33 -34.87 -15.96
C GLN A 311 -3.85 -33.83 -14.95
N LEU A 312 -4.97 -33.17 -15.26
CA LEU A 312 -5.57 -32.18 -14.39
C LEU A 312 -6.10 -32.79 -13.09
N ASP A 313 -6.72 -33.97 -13.15
CA ASP A 313 -7.18 -34.74 -11.98
C ASP A 313 -6.00 -35.05 -11.04
N ALA A 314 -4.89 -35.57 -11.59
CA ALA A 314 -3.67 -35.83 -10.81
C ALA A 314 -3.12 -34.56 -10.14
N LEU A 315 -3.16 -33.41 -10.84
CA LEU A 315 -2.75 -32.13 -10.25
C LEU A 315 -3.68 -31.69 -9.12
N GLN A 316 -5.00 -31.80 -9.31
CA GLN A 316 -6.00 -31.39 -8.32
C GLN A 316 -6.00 -32.26 -7.06
N GLN A 317 -5.64 -33.53 -7.18
CA GLN A 317 -5.43 -34.41 -6.03
C GLN A 317 -4.26 -33.97 -5.16
N GLN A 318 -3.24 -33.33 -5.75
CA GLN A 318 -2.08 -32.81 -5.04
C GLN A 318 -2.32 -31.38 -4.51
N GLN A 319 -2.92 -30.53 -5.34
CA GLN A 319 -3.19 -29.12 -5.05
C GLN A 319 -4.61 -28.75 -5.49
N PRO A 320 -5.62 -28.93 -4.62
CA PRO A 320 -6.99 -28.61 -4.96
C PRO A 320 -7.16 -27.10 -5.13
N HIS A 321 -7.66 -26.69 -6.30
CA HIS A 321 -7.94 -25.31 -6.64
C HIS A 321 -9.33 -25.20 -7.26
N LEU A 322 -10.14 -24.26 -6.78
CA LEU A 322 -11.55 -24.14 -7.18
C LEU A 322 -11.74 -24.04 -8.70
N ARG A 323 -10.93 -23.22 -9.37
CA ARG A 323 -10.93 -23.10 -10.84
C ARG A 323 -10.53 -24.39 -11.55
N GLY A 324 -9.55 -25.12 -11.01
CA GLY A 324 -9.08 -26.38 -11.59
C GLY A 324 -10.12 -27.49 -11.47
N ILE A 325 -10.80 -27.58 -10.32
CA ILE A 325 -11.95 -28.48 -10.11
C ILE A 325 -13.09 -28.14 -11.09
N GLY A 326 -13.41 -26.85 -11.21
CA GLY A 326 -14.42 -26.38 -12.16
C GLY A 326 -14.08 -26.78 -13.60
N PHE A 327 -12.84 -26.57 -14.03
CA PHE A 327 -12.40 -26.95 -15.37
C PHE A 327 -12.37 -28.48 -15.58
N LEU A 328 -11.94 -29.25 -14.57
CA LEU A 328 -12.00 -30.71 -14.61
C LEU A 328 -13.43 -31.24 -14.76
N ALA A 329 -14.40 -30.66 -14.04
CA ALA A 329 -15.81 -31.01 -14.19
C ALA A 329 -16.31 -30.78 -15.62
N LEU A 330 -15.89 -29.68 -16.27
CA LEU A 330 -16.19 -29.42 -17.67
C LEU A 330 -15.60 -30.48 -18.61
N LEU A 331 -14.34 -30.88 -18.40
CA LEU A 331 -13.68 -31.91 -19.23
C LEU A 331 -14.37 -33.27 -19.06
N ARG A 332 -14.67 -33.67 -17.83
CA ARG A 332 -15.39 -34.92 -17.53
C ARG A 332 -16.81 -34.91 -18.10
N SER A 333 -17.51 -33.78 -18.07
CA SER A 333 -18.82 -33.61 -18.73
C SER A 333 -18.73 -33.86 -20.23
N ARG A 334 -17.74 -33.27 -20.90
CA ARG A 334 -17.51 -33.46 -22.35
C ARG A 334 -17.13 -34.90 -22.70
N GLN A 335 -16.32 -35.57 -21.89
CA GLN A 335 -15.99 -36.99 -22.07
C GLN A 335 -17.22 -37.89 -22.00
N ALA A 336 -18.04 -37.73 -20.96
CA ALA A 336 -19.26 -38.51 -20.80
C ALA A 336 -20.26 -38.32 -21.96
N MET A 337 -20.26 -37.15 -22.59
CA MET A 337 -21.04 -36.87 -23.81
C MET A 337 -20.47 -37.55 -25.06
N LEU A 338 -19.17 -37.80 -25.14
CA LEU A 338 -18.55 -38.49 -26.29
C LEU A 338 -18.74 -40.01 -26.20
N GLU A 339 -18.81 -40.57 -24.99
CA GLU A 339 -19.00 -42.00 -24.72
C GLU A 339 -20.47 -42.46 -24.80
N LEU A 340 -21.30 -41.79 -25.60
CA LEU A 340 -22.75 -42.03 -25.78
C LEU A 340 -23.09 -43.51 -25.98
N SER A 341 -23.35 -44.22 -24.88
CA SER A 341 -23.85 -45.60 -24.87
C SER A 341 -24.82 -45.86 -23.70
N ALA A 342 -25.03 -44.90 -22.79
CA ALA A 342 -25.92 -45.09 -21.63
C ALA A 342 -26.66 -43.78 -21.22
N PRO A 343 -28.00 -43.82 -20.98
CA PRO A 343 -28.78 -42.66 -20.50
C PRO A 343 -28.29 -42.06 -19.18
N ASN A 344 -27.62 -42.85 -18.33
CA ASN A 344 -27.05 -42.38 -17.07
C ASN A 344 -25.87 -41.41 -17.28
N ASN A 345 -25.15 -41.51 -18.40
CA ASN A 345 -24.00 -40.66 -18.69
C ASN A 345 -24.42 -39.23 -19.04
N GLU A 346 -25.59 -39.05 -19.66
CA GLU A 346 -26.12 -37.73 -20.00
C GLU A 346 -26.49 -36.92 -18.76
N ARG A 347 -27.15 -37.56 -17.78
CA ARG A 347 -27.49 -36.92 -16.50
C ARG A 347 -26.24 -36.51 -15.73
N ALA A 348 -25.24 -37.40 -15.64
CA ALA A 348 -23.96 -37.11 -15.01
C ALA A 348 -23.22 -35.95 -15.71
N ALA A 349 -23.18 -35.96 -17.04
CA ALA A 349 -22.56 -34.90 -17.83
C ALA A 349 -23.22 -33.53 -17.60
N ASN A 350 -24.56 -33.49 -17.54
CA ASN A 350 -25.30 -32.26 -17.30
C ASN A 350 -25.07 -31.72 -15.88
N MET A 351 -25.05 -32.59 -14.85
CA MET A 351 -24.73 -32.19 -13.48
C MET A 351 -23.32 -31.58 -13.37
N LEU A 352 -22.32 -32.20 -13.99
CA LEU A 352 -20.95 -31.69 -14.00
C LEU A 352 -20.83 -30.34 -14.72
N ARG A 353 -21.59 -30.14 -15.80
CA ARG A 353 -21.66 -28.85 -16.50
C ARG A 353 -22.30 -27.77 -15.64
N GLN A 354 -23.41 -28.08 -14.97
CA GLN A 354 -24.05 -27.16 -14.03
C GLN A 354 -23.11 -26.78 -12.88
N LEU A 355 -22.37 -27.75 -12.33
CA LEU A 355 -21.34 -27.48 -11.32
C LEU A 355 -20.28 -26.51 -11.84
N HIS A 356 -19.77 -26.74 -13.05
CA HIS A 356 -18.83 -25.82 -13.70
C HIS A 356 -19.41 -24.40 -13.81
N ASP A 357 -20.65 -24.27 -14.32
CA ASP A 357 -21.31 -22.97 -14.49
C ASP A 357 -21.51 -22.25 -13.16
N HIS A 358 -21.90 -22.97 -12.09
CA HIS A 358 -22.04 -22.40 -10.75
C HIS A 358 -20.69 -21.94 -10.19
N LEU A 359 -19.63 -22.73 -10.35
CA LEU A 359 -18.28 -22.37 -9.92
C LEU A 359 -17.74 -21.15 -10.68
N GLN A 360 -18.01 -21.04 -11.99
CA GLN A 360 -17.66 -19.86 -12.77
C GLN A 360 -18.39 -18.60 -12.29
N ARG A 361 -19.69 -18.70 -11.97
CA ARG A 361 -20.43 -17.54 -11.43
C ARG A 361 -19.87 -17.10 -10.07
N LEU A 362 -19.53 -18.04 -9.20
CA LEU A 362 -18.89 -17.72 -7.92
C LEU A 362 -17.55 -17.01 -8.14
N ASP A 363 -16.70 -17.54 -9.02
CA ASP A 363 -15.40 -16.93 -9.34
C ASP A 363 -15.56 -15.51 -9.92
N ALA A 364 -16.51 -15.29 -10.83
CA ALA A 364 -16.79 -13.99 -11.44
C ALA A 364 -17.20 -12.90 -10.43
N HIS A 365 -17.85 -13.28 -9.33
CA HIS A 365 -18.25 -12.35 -8.27
C HIS A 365 -17.20 -12.20 -7.16
N THR A 366 -16.08 -12.93 -7.25
CA THR A 366 -15.02 -12.81 -6.25
C THR A 366 -14.06 -11.66 -6.57
N PRO A 367 -13.70 -10.83 -5.58
CA PRO A 367 -12.73 -9.77 -5.79
C PRO A 367 -11.37 -10.37 -6.14
N ARG A 368 -10.83 -9.96 -7.29
CA ARG A 368 -9.59 -10.47 -7.88
C ARG A 368 -8.33 -9.92 -7.20
N PHE A 369 -8.43 -8.79 -6.50
CA PHE A 369 -7.27 -8.10 -5.92
C PHE A 369 -7.47 -7.80 -4.44
N ARG A 370 -6.36 -7.74 -3.70
CA ARG A 370 -6.32 -7.37 -2.28
C ARG A 370 -5.18 -6.38 -2.05
N CYS A 371 -5.46 -5.34 -1.27
CA CYS A 371 -4.41 -4.49 -0.72
C CYS A 371 -3.71 -5.21 0.45
N GLU A 372 -2.41 -5.43 0.35
CA GLU A 372 -1.59 -6.06 1.41
C GLU A 372 -1.46 -5.17 2.66
N LYS A 373 -1.67 -3.85 2.53
CA LYS A 373 -1.53 -2.91 3.67
C LYS A 373 -2.84 -2.69 4.44
N CYS A 374 -3.98 -2.54 3.77
CA CYS A 374 -5.26 -2.23 4.42
C CYS A 374 -6.32 -3.33 4.29
N GLY A 375 -5.99 -4.47 3.66
CA GLY A 375 -6.86 -5.63 3.50
C GLY A 375 -8.05 -5.44 2.56
N THR A 376 -8.22 -4.26 1.96
CA THR A 376 -9.38 -3.97 1.12
C THR A 376 -9.33 -4.77 -0.17
N LEU A 377 -10.49 -5.31 -0.55
CA LEU A 377 -10.69 -6.14 -1.71
C LEU A 377 -11.19 -5.29 -2.88
N TYR A 378 -10.67 -5.55 -4.08
CA TYR A 378 -11.04 -4.84 -5.31
C TYR A 378 -11.31 -5.81 -6.45
N THR A 379 -12.19 -5.41 -7.37
CA THR A 379 -12.47 -6.12 -8.63
C THR A 379 -11.47 -5.77 -9.72
N HIS A 380 -10.90 -4.56 -9.68
CA HIS A 380 -9.90 -4.06 -10.62
C HIS A 380 -8.56 -3.78 -9.91
N LEU A 381 -7.47 -3.82 -10.68
CA LEU A 381 -6.15 -3.44 -10.18
C LEU A 381 -6.06 -1.93 -10.09
N TYR A 382 -5.80 -1.43 -8.89
CA TYR A 382 -5.44 -0.02 -8.65
C TYR A 382 -3.97 0.05 -8.24
N TRP A 383 -3.20 0.92 -8.89
CA TRP A 383 -1.81 1.15 -8.51
C TRP A 383 -1.68 2.03 -7.27
N HIS A 384 -2.64 2.94 -7.06
CA HIS A 384 -2.78 3.77 -5.88
C HIS A 384 -4.02 3.33 -5.11
N CYS A 385 -3.86 2.81 -3.89
CA CYS A 385 -4.97 2.26 -3.12
C CYS A 385 -5.97 3.36 -2.73
N PRO A 386 -7.24 3.29 -3.16
CA PRO A 386 -8.23 4.33 -2.84
C PRO A 386 -8.46 4.55 -1.34
N LYS A 387 -8.30 3.49 -0.52
CA LYS A 387 -8.52 3.53 0.93
C LYS A 387 -7.32 4.02 1.73
N CYS A 388 -6.13 3.42 1.56
CA CYS A 388 -4.96 3.75 2.38
C CYS A 388 -3.95 4.68 1.70
N LYS A 389 -4.22 5.10 0.45
CA LYS A 389 -3.39 6.03 -0.32
C LYS A 389 -1.93 5.61 -0.48
N ARG A 390 -1.68 4.29 -0.51
CA ARG A 390 -0.34 3.73 -0.76
C ARG A 390 -0.22 3.21 -2.19
N TRP A 391 0.97 3.35 -2.75
CA TRP A 391 1.33 2.87 -4.08
C TRP A 391 1.80 1.41 -4.06
N ALA A 392 1.51 0.67 -5.14
CA ALA A 392 1.96 -0.71 -5.39
C ALA A 392 1.60 -1.74 -4.29
N THR A 393 0.58 -1.48 -3.47
CA THR A 393 0.19 -2.38 -2.38
C THR A 393 -0.91 -3.37 -2.75
N ILE A 394 -1.52 -3.23 -3.93
CA ILE A 394 -2.64 -4.06 -4.38
C ILE A 394 -2.10 -5.15 -5.31
N LYS A 395 -2.32 -6.41 -4.93
CA LYS A 395 -1.88 -7.59 -5.69
C LYS A 395 -3.05 -8.52 -6.01
N PRO A 396 -2.93 -9.38 -7.04
CA PRO A 396 -3.88 -10.46 -7.26
C PRO A 396 -4.05 -11.32 -6.02
N ARG A 397 -5.28 -11.75 -5.73
CA ARG A 397 -5.60 -12.51 -4.51
C ARG A 397 -5.03 -13.93 -4.53
N ASP A 398 -4.89 -14.50 -5.73
CA ASP A 398 -4.31 -15.82 -5.96
C ASP A 398 -2.77 -15.74 -6.13
N SER A 399 -2.14 -14.64 -5.71
CA SER A 399 -0.68 -14.53 -5.66
C SER A 399 -0.13 -15.67 -4.80
N VAL A 400 0.87 -16.36 -5.32
CA VAL A 400 1.50 -17.53 -4.69
C VAL A 400 1.87 -17.19 -3.25
N ASP A 401 1.30 -17.94 -2.30
CA ASP A 401 1.72 -17.84 -0.91
C ASP A 401 3.21 -18.22 -0.83
N PRO A 402 4.13 -17.36 -0.35
CA PRO A 402 5.56 -17.63 -0.38
C PRO A 402 5.96 -18.93 0.36
N ALA A 403 5.11 -19.43 1.25
CA ALA A 403 5.28 -20.74 1.91
C ALA A 403 5.10 -21.94 0.97
N VAL A 404 4.39 -21.78 -0.15
CA VAL A 404 4.16 -22.82 -1.16
C VAL A 404 5.29 -22.85 -2.20
N ALA A 405 5.88 -21.69 -2.51
CA ALA A 405 6.98 -21.55 -3.48
C ALA A 405 8.30 -22.24 -3.07
N GLN A 406 8.51 -22.52 -1.77
CA GLN A 406 9.74 -23.15 -1.25
C GLN A 406 9.72 -24.69 -1.28
N ARG A 407 8.64 -25.32 -1.72
CA ARG A 407 8.60 -26.77 -1.90
C ARG A 407 8.91 -27.07 -3.36
N GLU A 408 10.01 -27.78 -3.63
CA GLU A 408 10.21 -28.40 -4.94
C GLU A 408 9.01 -29.33 -5.22
N THR A 409 8.07 -28.87 -6.05
CA THR A 409 6.87 -29.63 -6.34
C THR A 409 7.06 -30.55 -7.55
N PRO A 410 6.45 -31.74 -7.57
CA PRO A 410 6.52 -32.71 -8.67
C PRO A 410 5.90 -32.26 -10.02
N ALA A 411 5.41 -31.01 -10.15
CA ALA A 411 4.91 -30.45 -11.41
C ALA A 411 5.93 -30.53 -12.57
N GLN A 412 7.21 -30.71 -12.25
CA GLN A 412 8.28 -30.98 -13.20
C GLN A 412 8.21 -32.38 -13.86
N ARG A 413 7.44 -33.33 -13.33
CA ARG A 413 7.39 -34.73 -13.80
C ARG A 413 6.19 -35.05 -14.69
N VAL A 414 5.03 -34.43 -14.48
CA VAL A 414 3.78 -34.82 -15.17
C VAL A 414 3.70 -34.27 -16.60
N LEU A 415 4.35 -33.14 -16.89
CA LEU A 415 4.37 -32.53 -18.23
C LEU A 415 5.60 -32.94 -19.09
N LYS A 416 6.49 -33.81 -18.58
CA LYS A 416 7.74 -34.21 -19.24
C LYS A 416 7.70 -35.53 -20.00
N THR A 417 6.54 -36.15 -20.23
CA THR A 417 6.49 -37.37 -21.06
C THR A 417 6.33 -37.01 -22.54
N PRO A 418 7.39 -37.07 -23.37
CA PRO A 418 7.19 -37.22 -24.80
C PRO A 418 6.61 -38.62 -25.04
N SER A 419 5.55 -38.69 -25.84
CA SER A 419 5.11 -39.94 -26.45
C SER A 419 6.18 -40.40 -27.44
N THR A 420 7.21 -41.11 -26.97
CA THR A 420 8.06 -41.91 -27.84
C THR A 420 7.37 -43.25 -28.03
N SER A 421 6.57 -43.35 -29.08
CA SER A 421 6.17 -44.62 -29.67
C SER A 421 7.36 -45.24 -30.40
N ARG A 422 7.77 -46.42 -29.95
CA ARG A 422 8.23 -47.52 -30.81
C ARG A 422 7.69 -48.81 -30.24
#